data_AF-A0A382W6E5-F1
#
_entry.id   AF-A0A382W6E5-F1
#
_cell.length_a   1.000
_cell.length_b   1.000
_cell.length_c   1.000
_cell.angle_alpha   90.00
_cell.angle_beta   90.00
_cell.angle_gamma   90.00
#
_symmetry.space_group_name_H-M   'P 1'
#
loop_
_entity.id
_entity.type
_entity.pdbx_description
1 polymer ?
#
loop_
_entity_poly.entity_id
_entity_poly.type
_entity_poly.pdbx_seq_one_letter_code
_entity_poly.pdbx_strand_id
1 'polypeptide(L)'
;INDIKENLDTRIRGTINAGIQKMVIDVSDLEEVGEEAVEVVGEFAEKIEELKLPMRGAIVAVGEEAEMWNNLDGAEEWGICETLDEAKEFLARDPEEEEAEEE
;
A
#
# COMPACT_ATOMS: atom_id res chain seq x y z
N ILE A 1 -4.95 6.62 -15.53
CA ILE A 1 -3.96 6.96 -14.47
C ILE A 1 -3.98 8.45 -14.12
N ASN A 2 -4.04 9.38 -15.08
CA ASN A 2 -4.16 10.83 -14.78
C ASN A 2 -5.31 11.20 -13.81
N ASP A 3 -6.50 10.60 -13.94
CA ASP A 3 -7.61 10.85 -12.99
C ASP A 3 -7.30 10.43 -11.55
N ILE A 4 -6.42 9.44 -11.35
CA ILE A 4 -5.96 8.97 -10.04
C ILE A 4 -4.97 9.98 -9.47
N LYS A 5 -3.96 10.39 -10.27
CA LYS A 5 -2.96 11.40 -9.88
C LYS A 5 -3.61 12.74 -9.50
N GLU A 6 -4.56 13.24 -10.31
CA GLU A 6 -5.22 14.53 -10.05
C GLU A 6 -6.16 14.52 -8.82
N ASN A 7 -6.65 13.34 -8.42
CA ASN A 7 -7.58 13.21 -7.29
C ASN A 7 -6.97 12.52 -6.06
N LEU A 8 -5.70 12.16 -6.09
CA LEU A 8 -5.03 11.37 -5.05
C LEU A 8 -5.19 12.03 -3.68
N ASP A 9 -4.87 13.32 -3.60
CA ASP A 9 -4.90 14.10 -2.35
C ASP A 9 -6.32 14.19 -1.77
N THR A 10 -7.30 14.48 -2.62
CA THR A 10 -8.72 14.56 -2.23
C THR A 10 -9.25 13.20 -1.76
N ARG A 11 -8.85 12.11 -2.44
CA ARG A 11 -9.27 10.75 -2.07
C ARG A 11 -8.61 10.29 -0.77
N ILE A 12 -7.30 10.51 -0.60
CA ILE A 12 -6.57 10.24 0.64
C ILE A 12 -7.28 10.95 1.80
N ARG A 13 -7.48 12.26 1.70
CA ARG A 13 -8.14 13.07 2.74
C ARG A 13 -9.59 12.64 2.99
N GLY A 14 -10.34 12.29 1.95
CA GLY A 14 -11.72 11.81 2.07
C GLY A 14 -11.81 10.46 2.80
N THR A 15 -10.95 9.51 2.43
CA THR A 15 -10.82 8.19 3.04
C THR A 15 -10.43 8.29 4.52
N ILE A 16 -9.51 9.20 4.86
CA ILE A 16 -9.10 9.48 6.25
C ILE A 16 -10.26 10.06 7.06
N ASN A 17 -10.97 11.06 6.52
CA ASN A 17 -12.12 11.66 7.20
C ASN A 17 -13.25 10.66 7.45
N ALA A 18 -13.30 9.56 6.67
CA ALA A 18 -14.20 8.44 6.88
C ALA A 18 -13.71 7.42 7.93
N GLY A 19 -12.51 7.62 8.50
CA GLY A 19 -11.91 6.74 9.51
C GLY A 19 -11.28 5.48 8.93
N ILE A 20 -11.01 5.43 7.63
CA ILE A 20 -10.38 4.28 6.98
C ILE A 20 -8.87 4.34 7.23
N GLN A 21 -8.35 3.30 7.88
CA GLN A 21 -6.93 3.17 8.30
C GLN A 21 -6.20 2.02 7.58
N LYS A 22 -6.88 1.33 6.66
CA LYS A 22 -6.37 0.14 5.98
C LYS A 22 -6.57 0.33 4.49
N MET A 23 -5.55 0.02 3.70
CA MET A 23 -5.58 0.16 2.25
C MET A 23 -4.98 -1.07 1.58
N VAL A 24 -5.60 -1.49 0.48
CA VAL A 24 -5.06 -2.50 -0.42
C VAL A 24 -4.84 -1.88 -1.79
N ILE A 25 -3.65 -2.05 -2.35
CA ILE A 25 -3.35 -1.72 -3.74
C ILE A 25 -3.24 -3.02 -4.52
N ASP A 26 -4.13 -3.23 -5.48
CA ASP A 26 -4.11 -4.41 -6.34
C ASP A 26 -3.40 -4.09 -7.65
N VAL A 27 -2.24 -4.71 -7.85
CA VAL A 27 -1.43 -4.64 -9.07
C VAL A 27 -1.27 -6.02 -9.72
N SER A 28 -2.04 -7.02 -9.29
CA SER A 28 -1.93 -8.40 -9.79
C SER A 28 -2.27 -8.55 -11.27
N ASP A 29 -3.03 -7.61 -11.82
CA ASP A 29 -3.35 -7.54 -13.26
C ASP A 29 -2.22 -6.92 -14.11
N LEU A 30 -1.14 -6.41 -13.49
CA LEU A 30 0.01 -5.87 -14.23
C LEU A 30 0.93 -7.01 -14.69
N GLU A 31 1.14 -7.10 -16.01
CA GLU A 31 2.03 -8.10 -16.60
C GLU A 31 3.53 -7.83 -16.29
N GLU A 32 3.90 -6.55 -16.11
CA GLU A 32 5.25 -6.09 -15.76
C GLU A 32 5.16 -4.87 -14.84
N VAL A 33 6.12 -4.72 -13.92
CA VAL A 33 6.22 -3.52 -13.07
C VAL A 33 6.66 -2.32 -13.91
N GLY A 34 5.68 -1.59 -14.45
CA GLY A 34 5.90 -0.40 -15.25
C GLY A 34 6.23 0.85 -14.41
N GLU A 35 7.06 1.73 -14.97
CA GLU A 35 7.46 3.02 -14.36
C GLU A 35 6.26 3.86 -13.90
N GLU A 36 5.17 3.88 -14.66
CA GLU A 36 3.97 4.65 -14.32
C GLU A 36 3.26 4.11 -13.07
N ALA A 37 3.27 2.78 -12.85
CA ALA A 37 2.65 2.17 -11.68
C ALA A 37 3.54 2.36 -10.43
N VAL A 38 4.86 2.23 -10.60
CA VAL A 38 5.86 2.53 -9.57
C VAL A 38 5.73 3.98 -9.08
N GLU A 39 5.66 4.94 -10.01
CA GLU A 39 5.50 6.35 -9.68
C GLU A 39 4.23 6.61 -8.86
N VAL A 40 3.09 6.05 -9.26
CA VAL A 40 1.81 6.27 -8.57
C VAL A 40 1.80 5.64 -7.18
N VAL A 41 2.30 4.42 -7.03
CA VAL A 41 2.32 3.75 -5.73
C VAL A 41 3.33 4.42 -4.80
N GLY A 42 4.52 4.77 -5.31
CA GLY A 42 5.55 5.49 -4.55
C GLY A 42 5.07 6.87 -4.08
N GLU A 43 4.50 7.69 -4.97
CA GLU A 43 3.93 8.99 -4.59
C GLU A 43 2.84 8.86 -3.52
N PHE A 44 2.07 7.76 -3.54
CA PHE A 44 1.04 7.51 -2.55
C PHE A 44 1.63 7.14 -1.20
N ALA A 45 2.63 6.25 -1.21
CA ALA A 45 3.29 5.73 -0.03
C ALA A 45 4.07 6.83 0.70
N GLU A 46 4.90 7.59 -0.02
CA GLU A 46 5.62 8.76 0.50
C GLU A 46 4.66 9.77 1.13
N LYS A 47 3.49 9.99 0.50
CA LYS A 47 2.51 10.95 1.01
C LYS A 47 1.79 10.48 2.27
N ILE A 48 1.56 9.17 2.42
CA ILE A 48 1.06 8.62 3.68
C ILE A 48 2.05 8.90 4.80
N GLU A 49 3.33 8.62 4.54
CA GLU A 49 4.41 8.77 5.50
C GLU A 49 4.65 10.25 5.86
N GLU A 50 4.72 11.15 4.88
CA GLU A 50 4.88 12.60 5.06
C GLU A 50 3.78 13.16 5.98
N LEU A 51 2.55 12.72 5.75
CA LEU A 51 1.38 13.14 6.54
C LEU A 51 1.29 12.41 7.90
N LYS A 52 2.21 11.47 8.19
CA LYS A 52 2.27 10.64 9.41
C LYS A 52 0.94 9.97 9.72
N LEU A 53 0.32 9.43 8.68
CA LEU A 53 -0.99 8.84 8.78
C LEU A 53 -0.85 7.42 9.35
N PRO A 54 -1.70 7.02 10.32
CA PRO A 54 -1.70 5.65 10.85
C PRO A 54 -2.43 4.71 9.86
N MET A 55 -2.03 4.74 8.59
CA MET A 55 -2.59 3.90 7.54
C MET A 55 -1.66 2.72 7.28
N ARG A 56 -2.21 1.50 7.36
CA ARG A 56 -1.50 0.27 6.96
C ARG A 56 -1.85 -0.06 5.51
N GLY A 57 -0.82 -0.34 4.71
CA GLY A 57 -0.94 -0.73 3.32
C GLY A 57 -0.62 -2.20 3.09
N ALA A 58 -1.29 -2.81 2.11
CA ALA A 58 -0.91 -4.09 1.53
C ALA A 58 -0.99 -4.00 0.00
N ILE A 59 -0.08 -4.66 -0.69
CA ILE A 59 0.00 -4.70 -2.15
C ILE A 59 -0.26 -6.13 -2.60
N VAL A 60 -1.27 -6.30 -3.45
CA VAL A 60 -1.54 -7.57 -4.11
C VAL A 60 -0.74 -7.60 -5.40
N ALA A 61 0.32 -8.40 -5.43
CA ALA A 61 1.23 -8.52 -6.56
C ALA A 61 1.61 -10.00 -6.77
N VAL A 62 1.71 -10.41 -8.03
CA VAL A 62 2.09 -11.77 -8.40
C VAL A 62 3.36 -11.76 -9.25
N GLY A 63 4.17 -12.81 -9.11
CA GLY A 63 5.41 -12.97 -9.87
C GLY A 63 6.68 -12.56 -9.13
N GLU A 64 7.83 -12.77 -9.77
CA GLU A 64 9.17 -12.55 -9.18
C GLU A 64 9.45 -11.07 -8.86
N GLU A 65 8.67 -10.16 -9.45
CA GLU A 65 8.78 -8.72 -9.30
C GLU A 65 7.95 -8.16 -8.13
N ALA A 66 7.16 -8.98 -7.45
CA ALA A 66 6.26 -8.55 -6.38
C ALA A 66 7.00 -7.90 -5.18
N GLU A 67 8.18 -8.41 -4.84
CA GLU A 67 9.01 -7.84 -3.77
C GLU A 67 9.58 -6.45 -4.13
N MET A 68 9.53 -6.05 -5.41
CA MET A 68 10.05 -4.74 -5.81
C MET A 68 9.23 -3.58 -5.24
N TRP A 69 7.97 -3.80 -4.91
CA TRP A 69 7.08 -2.77 -4.39
C TRP A 69 7.47 -2.27 -2.99
N ASN A 70 8.09 -3.12 -2.16
CA ASN A 70 8.60 -2.72 -0.85
C ASN A 70 9.93 -1.94 -0.92
N ASN A 71 10.53 -1.79 -2.11
CA ASN A 71 11.68 -0.90 -2.30
C ASN A 71 11.26 0.55 -2.59
N LEU A 72 9.95 0.84 -2.63
CA LEU A 72 9.43 2.18 -2.81
C LEU A 72 9.42 2.94 -1.48
N ASP A 73 9.87 4.19 -1.52
CA ASP A 73 9.89 5.06 -0.34
C ASP A 73 8.48 5.20 0.27
N GLY A 74 8.34 4.84 1.54
CA GLY A 74 7.09 4.86 2.30
C GLY A 74 6.22 3.59 2.20
N ALA A 75 6.65 2.58 1.42
CA ALA A 75 5.97 1.30 1.25
C ALA A 75 6.74 0.11 1.87
N GLU A 76 7.84 0.36 2.57
CA GLU A 76 8.78 -0.65 3.06
C GLU A 76 8.11 -1.61 4.06
N GLU A 77 7.18 -1.09 4.86
CA GLU A 77 6.43 -1.85 5.88
C GLU A 77 5.11 -2.43 5.35
N TRP A 78 4.83 -2.29 4.05
CA TRP A 78 3.56 -2.78 3.49
C TRP A 78 3.63 -4.28 3.25
N GLY A 79 2.50 -4.96 3.45
CA GLY A 79 2.41 -6.39 3.19
C GLY A 79 2.36 -6.68 1.69
N ILE A 80 3.23 -7.52 1.17
CA ILE A 80 3.10 -8.08 -0.18
C ILE A 80 2.29 -9.38 -0.09
N CYS A 81 1.24 -9.48 -0.88
CA CYS A 81 0.31 -10.62 -0.87
C CYS A 81 0.05 -11.08 -2.31
N GLU A 82 -0.17 -12.37 -2.52
CA GLU A 82 -0.51 -12.90 -3.84
C GLU A 82 -2.01 -12.76 -4.15
N THR A 83 -2.83 -12.61 -3.10
CA THR A 83 -4.28 -12.48 -3.23
C THR A 83 -4.87 -11.37 -2.37
N LEU A 84 -6.03 -10.88 -2.79
CA LEU A 84 -6.80 -9.90 -2.01
C LEU A 84 -7.21 -10.44 -0.63
N ASP A 85 -7.43 -11.75 -0.49
CA ASP A 85 -7.81 -12.34 0.78
C ASP A 85 -6.62 -12.40 1.76
N GLU A 86 -5.42 -12.73 1.28
CA GLU A 86 -4.18 -12.60 2.06
C GLU A 86 -3.93 -11.16 2.51
N ALA A 87 -4.13 -10.18 1.62
CA ALA A 87 -3.99 -8.76 1.97
C ALA A 87 -4.97 -8.34 3.07
N LYS A 88 -6.20 -8.85 3.06
CA LYS A 88 -7.17 -8.61 4.14
C LYS A 88 -6.74 -9.27 5.44
N GLU A 89 -6.22 -10.50 5.39
CA GLU A 89 -5.71 -11.20 6.57
C GLU A 89 -4.52 -10.45 7.18
N PHE A 90 -3.56 -10.02 6.36
CA PHE A 90 -2.43 -9.18 6.77
C PHE A 90 -2.92 -7.91 7.49
N LEU A 91 -3.81 -7.16 6.86
CA LEU A 91 -4.35 -5.93 7.44
C LEU A 91 -5.28 -6.17 8.63
N ALA A 92 -5.80 -7.38 8.82
CA ALA A 92 -6.64 -7.73 9.96
C ALA A 92 -5.82 -7.97 11.23
N ARG A 93 -4.53 -8.32 11.11
CA ARG A 93 -3.62 -8.44 12.26
C ARG A 93 -3.50 -7.10 12.97
N ASP A 94 -3.39 -7.13 14.29
CA ASP A 94 -3.22 -5.91 15.07
C ASP A 94 -1.76 -5.43 14.94
N PRO A 95 -1.48 -4.15 14.64
CA PRO A 95 -0.10 -3.65 14.59
C PRO A 95 0.66 -3.87 15.92
N GLU A 96 -0.03 -3.94 17.07
CA GLU A 96 0.61 -4.23 18.36
C GLU A 96 1.07 -5.69 18.50
N GLU A 97 0.58 -6.63 17.68
CA GLU A 97 1.03 -8.04 17.70
C GLU A 97 2.34 -8.26 16.92
N GLU A 98 2.69 -7.38 15.98
CA GLU A 98 3.92 -7.49 15.18
C GLU A 98 5.17 -7.05 15.98
N GLU A 99 5.05 -6.10 16.91
CA GLU A 99 6.17 -5.65 17.79
C GLU A 99 6.55 -6.69 18.87
N ALA A 100 5.68 -7.66 19.17
CA ALA A 100 5.88 -8.62 20.27
C ALA A 100 6.67 -9.88 19.87
N GLU A 101 6.90 -10.12 18.57
CA GLU A 101 7.65 -11.30 18.09
C GLU A 101 9.17 -11.04 17.92
N GLU A 102 9.64 -9.81 18.17
CA GLU A 102 11.07 -9.44 18.10
C GLU A 102 11.80 -9.34 19.48
N GLU A 103 11.18 -9.73 20.60
CA GLU A 103 11.85 -9.82 21.94
C GLU A 103 12.40 -11.21 22.32
#